data_AF-A0A3S1T2L7-F1
#
_entry.id   AF-A0A3S1T2L7-F1
#
_cell.length_a   1.000
_cell.length_b   1.000
_cell.length_c   1.000
_cell.angle_alpha   90.00
_cell.angle_beta   90.00
_cell.angle_gamma   90.00
#
_symmetry.space_group_name_H-M   'P 1'
#
loop_
_entity.id
_entity.type
_entity.pdbx_description
1 polymer ?
#
loop_
_entity_poly.entity_id
_entity_poly.type
_entity_poly.pdbx_seq_one_letter_code
_entity_poly.pdbx_strand_id
1 'polypeptide(L)'
;MMSAYFAALSEALKAAEIFRPCLVLDRDRLDGNIALVKERLAPGLAVRLVDKSLPCMPLLSHIARALETNRFMTFHPPVTQAVLDGFPEGDLLYGKPMPVGAARA
;
A
#
# COMPACT_ATOMS: atom_id res chain seq x y z
N MET A 1 24.46 0.62 -19.29
CA MET A 1 24.21 -0.83 -19.36
C MET A 1 22.90 -1.10 -18.63
N MET A 2 21.97 -1.88 -19.19
CA MET A 2 20.70 -2.17 -18.51
C MET A 2 20.95 -3.20 -17.39
N SER A 3 20.41 -2.94 -16.19
CA SER A 3 20.51 -3.89 -15.06
C SER A 3 19.85 -5.22 -15.42
N ALA A 4 20.42 -6.33 -14.94
CA ALA A 4 19.86 -7.68 -15.11
C ALA A 4 18.40 -7.78 -14.66
N TYR A 5 18.02 -6.99 -13.64
CA TYR A 5 16.65 -6.87 -13.15
C TYR A 5 15.67 -6.39 -14.25
N PHE A 6 15.99 -5.28 -14.93
CA PHE A 6 15.09 -4.72 -15.95
C PHE A 6 15.09 -5.56 -17.24
N ALA A 7 16.19 -6.25 -17.54
CA ALA A 7 16.24 -7.22 -18.63
C ALA A 7 15.26 -8.38 -18.38
N ALA A 8 15.27 -8.95 -17.16
CA ALA A 8 14.36 -10.03 -16.79
C ALA A 8 12.88 -9.60 -16.86
N LEU A 9 12.54 -8.40 -16.39
CA LEU A 9 11.18 -7.86 -16.52
C LEU A 9 10.76 -7.69 -17.98
N SER A 10 11.66 -7.22 -18.84
CA SER A 10 11.37 -7.07 -20.27
C SER A 10 11.07 -8.42 -20.93
N GLU A 11 11.85 -9.46 -20.63
CA GLU A 11 11.61 -10.81 -21.15
C GLU A 11 10.30 -11.40 -20.61
N ALA A 12 9.99 -11.19 -19.33
CA ALA A 12 8.72 -11.64 -18.75
C ALA A 12 7.50 -10.98 -19.43
N LEU A 13 7.58 -9.69 -19.73
CA LEU A 13 6.50 -8.97 -20.45
C LEU A 13 6.31 -9.51 -21.88
N LYS A 14 7.41 -9.79 -22.59
CA LYS A 14 7.36 -10.40 -23.93
C LYS A 14 6.74 -11.79 -23.89
N ALA A 15 7.17 -12.63 -22.93
CA ALA A 15 6.67 -13.99 -22.75
C ALA A 15 5.17 -14.01 -22.40
N ALA A 16 4.68 -12.98 -21.69
CA ALA A 16 3.27 -12.80 -21.38
C ALA A 16 2.48 -12.06 -22.48
N GLU A 17 3.10 -11.77 -23.62
CA GLU A 17 2.51 -11.03 -24.76
C GLU A 17 1.98 -9.63 -24.40
N ILE A 18 2.57 -8.97 -23.41
CA ILE A 18 2.19 -7.62 -22.98
C ILE A 18 3.02 -6.59 -23.74
N PHE A 19 2.44 -6.07 -24.83
CA PHE A 19 3.08 -5.08 -25.72
C PHE A 19 2.46 -3.69 -25.62
N ARG A 20 1.96 -3.32 -24.43
CA ARG A 20 1.30 -2.04 -24.15
C ARG A 20 1.80 -1.45 -22.83
N PRO A 21 1.66 -0.13 -22.59
CA PRO A 21 1.93 0.45 -21.29
C PRO A 21 1.17 -0.31 -20.19
N CYS A 22 1.90 -0.76 -19.18
CA CYS A 22 1.35 -1.50 -18.04
C CYS A 22 2.09 -1.13 -16.76
N LEU A 23 1.41 -1.31 -15.63
CA LEU A 23 2.02 -1.22 -14.30
C LEU A 23 2.51 -2.62 -13.90
N VAL A 24 3.79 -2.72 -13.54
CA VAL A 24 4.37 -3.95 -13.00
C VAL A 24 4.58 -3.77 -11.50
N LEU A 25 4.03 -4.70 -10.72
CA LEU A 25 4.22 -4.75 -9.27
C LEU A 25 5.18 -5.89 -8.93
N ASP A 26 6.35 -5.55 -8.42
CA ASP A 26 7.27 -6.52 -7.85
C ASP A 26 6.84 -6.81 -6.40
N ARG A 27 6.14 -7.94 -6.22
CA ARG A 27 5.61 -8.36 -4.92
C ARG A 27 6.69 -8.91 -4.00
N ASP A 28 7.71 -9.57 -4.55
CA ASP A 28 8.81 -10.13 -3.76
C ASP A 28 9.63 -9.00 -3.11
N ARG A 29 9.88 -7.92 -3.87
CA ARG A 29 10.51 -6.72 -3.31
C ARG A 29 9.62 -5.99 -2.31
N LEU A 30 8.30 -5.95 -2.54
CA LEU A 30 7.38 -5.41 -1.54
C LEU A 30 7.49 -6.18 -0.22
N ASP A 31 7.47 -7.50 -0.28
CA ASP A 31 7.55 -8.38 0.89
C ASP A 31 8.91 -8.28 1.61
N GLY A 32 10.00 -8.18 0.84
CA GLY A 32 11.33 -7.90 1.40
C GLY A 32 11.38 -6.57 2.15
N ASN A 33 10.76 -5.52 1.61
CA ASN A 33 10.69 -4.21 2.27
C ASN A 33 9.83 -4.27 3.54
N ILE A 34 8.71 -4.99 3.52
CA ILE A 34 7.87 -5.19 4.71
C ILE A 34 8.68 -5.90 5.80
N ALA A 35 9.37 -6.98 5.47
CA ALA A 35 10.21 -7.73 6.40
C ALA A 35 11.32 -6.84 7.00
N LEU A 36 11.99 -6.03 6.17
CA LEU A 36 13.00 -5.08 6.63
C LEU A 36 12.42 -4.04 7.60
N VAL A 37 11.21 -3.52 7.34
CA VAL A 37 10.52 -2.62 8.27
C VAL A 37 10.25 -3.31 9.60
N LYS A 38 9.75 -4.56 9.59
CA LYS A 38 9.52 -5.33 10.84
C LYS A 38 10.82 -5.54 11.62
N GLU A 39 11.92 -5.87 10.94
CA GLU A 39 13.23 -6.09 11.56
C GLU A 39 13.79 -4.81 12.21
N ARG A 40 13.60 -3.66 11.54
CA ARG A 40 14.25 -2.39 11.91
C ARG A 40 13.42 -1.49 12.80
N LEU A 41 12.14 -1.78 12.98
CA LEU A 41 11.26 -0.97 13.81
C LEU A 41 11.71 -1.01 15.27
N ALA A 42 11.86 0.16 15.88
CA ALA A 42 12.23 0.23 17.29
C ALA A 42 11.14 -0.39 18.18
N PRO A 43 11.53 -1.08 19.28
CA PRO A 43 10.56 -1.64 20.22
C PRO A 43 9.58 -0.58 20.73
N GLY A 44 8.29 -0.94 20.78
CA GLY A 44 7.22 -0.06 21.26
C GLY A 44 6.65 0.92 20.23
N LEU A 45 7.23 1.01 19.03
CA LEU A 45 6.62 1.78 17.93
C LEU A 45 5.58 0.94 17.19
N ALA A 46 4.47 1.57 16.81
CA ALA A 46 3.46 0.98 15.93
C ALA A 46 3.56 1.56 14.52
N VAL A 47 3.36 0.72 13.51
CA VAL A 47 3.32 1.17 12.11
C VAL A 47 1.92 1.65 11.76
N ARG A 48 1.82 2.82 11.12
CA ARG A 48 0.60 3.33 10.50
C ARG A 48 0.78 3.38 8.98
N LEU A 49 -0.10 2.72 8.25
CA LEU A 49 -0.08 2.72 6.79
C LEU A 49 -0.68 4.00 6.24
N VAL A 50 -0.03 4.60 5.25
CA VAL A 50 -0.41 5.88 4.67
C VAL A 50 -0.94 5.62 3.26
N ASP A 51 -2.23 5.89 3.02
CA ASP A 51 -2.87 5.57 1.74
C ASP A 51 -2.55 6.58 0.61
N LYS A 52 -1.95 7.74 0.95
CA LYS A 52 -1.69 8.86 0.02
C LYS A 52 -1.03 8.44 -1.29
N SER A 53 -0.02 7.57 -1.23
CA SER A 53 0.71 7.05 -2.39
C SER A 53 0.32 5.62 -2.76
N LEU A 54 -0.59 5.01 -2.00
CA LEU A 54 -1.00 3.61 -2.18
C LEU A 54 -2.51 3.44 -1.93
N PRO A 55 -3.39 4.11 -2.70
CA PRO A 55 -4.84 3.91 -2.60
C PRO A 55 -5.26 2.61 -3.29
N CYS A 56 -4.66 1.47 -2.89
CA CYS A 56 -4.88 0.16 -3.47
C CYS A 56 -5.25 -0.83 -2.36
N MET A 57 -6.55 -1.10 -2.20
CA MET A 57 -7.06 -1.93 -1.12
C MET A 57 -6.40 -3.31 -1.02
N PRO A 58 -6.20 -4.09 -2.11
CA PRO A 58 -5.51 -5.37 -2.02
C PRO A 58 -4.09 -5.26 -1.46
N LEU A 59 -3.34 -4.22 -1.84
CA LEU A 59 -1.99 -3.98 -1.33
C LEU A 59 -2.01 -3.50 0.12
N LEU A 60 -2.94 -2.60 0.49
CA LEU A 60 -3.13 -2.17 1.86
C LEU A 60 -3.46 -3.36 2.78
N SER A 61 -4.38 -4.25 2.37
CA SER A 61 -4.72 -5.47 3.12
C SER A 61 -3.54 -6.42 3.27
N HIS A 62 -2.76 -6.60 2.19
CA HIS A 62 -1.56 -7.44 2.22
C HIS A 62 -0.52 -6.88 3.21
N ILE A 63 -0.20 -5.60 3.10
CA ILE A 63 0.79 -4.92 3.95
C ILE A 63 0.31 -4.87 5.41
N ALA A 64 -0.96 -4.54 5.66
CA ALA A 64 -1.55 -4.47 7.00
C ALA A 64 -1.46 -5.82 7.71
N ARG A 65 -1.80 -6.90 7.00
CA ARG A 65 -1.67 -8.27 7.52
C ARG A 65 -0.21 -8.63 7.80
N ALA A 66 0.68 -8.35 6.86
CA ALA A 66 2.09 -8.68 7.00
C ALA A 66 2.77 -7.89 8.14
N LEU A 67 2.36 -6.64 8.39
CA LEU A 67 2.86 -5.80 9.48
C LEU A 67 2.06 -5.93 10.79
N GLU A 68 1.00 -6.74 10.80
CA GLU A 68 0.09 -6.91 11.95
C GLU A 68 -0.42 -5.57 12.49
N THR A 69 -0.79 -4.65 11.59
CA THR A 69 -1.32 -3.33 11.94
C THR A 69 -2.74 -3.15 11.44
N ASN A 70 -3.52 -2.41 12.22
CA ASN A 70 -4.85 -1.94 11.83
C ASN A 70 -4.93 -0.40 11.86
N ARG A 71 -3.78 0.28 11.73
CA ARG A 71 -3.67 1.74 11.79
C ARG A 71 -3.45 2.32 10.40
N PHE A 72 -4.29 3.27 10.02
CA PHE A 72 -4.26 3.91 8.70
C PHE A 72 -4.23 5.43 8.81
N MET A 73 -3.50 6.10 7.92
CA MET A 73 -3.56 7.54 7.72
C MET A 73 -4.16 7.83 6.35
N THR A 74 -5.26 8.57 6.31
CA THR A 74 -6.04 8.84 5.10
C THR A 74 -6.12 10.33 4.74
N PHE A 75 -6.22 10.61 3.44
CA PHE A 75 -6.16 11.95 2.87
C PHE A 75 -7.30 12.28 1.92
N HIS A 76 -8.24 11.37 1.64
CA HIS A 76 -9.31 11.64 0.67
C HIS A 76 -10.59 10.88 1.06
N PRO A 77 -11.76 11.54 1.24
CA PRO A 77 -12.94 10.88 1.80
C PRO A 77 -13.39 9.60 1.07
N PRO A 78 -13.42 9.52 -0.27
CA PRO A 78 -13.68 8.26 -0.96
C PRO A 78 -12.69 7.13 -0.63
N VAL A 79 -11.41 7.45 -0.41
CA VAL A 79 -10.40 6.46 0.01
C VAL A 79 -10.59 6.11 1.48
N THR A 80 -10.86 7.08 2.34
CA THR A 80 -11.26 6.85 3.74
C THR A 80 -12.40 5.84 3.83
N GLN A 81 -13.45 6.03 3.04
CA GLN A 81 -14.60 5.12 3.05
C GLN A 81 -14.19 3.71 2.62
N ALA A 82 -13.43 3.58 1.54
CA ALA A 82 -12.94 2.27 1.09
C ALA A 82 -12.05 1.57 2.15
N VAL A 83 -11.25 2.34 2.89
CA VAL A 83 -10.45 1.82 4.01
C VAL A 83 -11.37 1.38 5.15
N LEU A 84 -12.38 2.16 5.53
CA LEU A 84 -13.33 1.78 6.57
C LEU A 84 -14.15 0.53 6.19
N ASP A 85 -14.57 0.43 4.93
CA ASP A 85 -15.30 -0.74 4.43
C ASP A 85 -14.43 -2.02 4.48
N GLY A 86 -13.13 -1.89 4.15
CA GLY A 86 -12.18 -3.01 4.19
C GLY A 86 -11.62 -3.33 5.58
N PHE A 87 -11.60 -2.34 6.48
CA PHE A 87 -11.09 -2.44 7.85
C PHE A 87 -12.05 -1.76 8.83
N PRO A 88 -13.20 -2.38 9.15
CA PRO A 88 -14.24 -1.76 9.98
C PRO A 88 -13.77 -1.31 11.37
N GLU A 89 -12.83 -2.06 11.96
CA GLU A 89 -12.23 -1.76 13.26
C GLU A 89 -10.93 -0.92 13.16
N GLY A 90 -10.66 -0.35 11.98
CA GLY A 90 -9.44 0.39 11.68
C GLY A 90 -9.26 1.64 12.53
N ASP A 91 -8.06 1.84 13.09
CA ASP A 91 -7.66 3.10 13.72
C ASP A 91 -7.25 4.08 12.60
N LEU A 92 -8.14 5.03 12.28
CA LEU A 92 -7.92 6.01 11.22
C LEU A 92 -7.46 7.35 11.79
N LEU A 93 -6.43 7.91 11.15
CA LEU A 93 -5.93 9.27 11.38
C LEU A 93 -6.06 10.07 10.09
N TYR A 94 -6.73 11.22 10.15
CA TYR A 94 -6.80 12.11 8.99
C TYR A 94 -5.47 12.86 8.82
N GLY A 95 -4.82 12.64 7.68
CA GLY A 95 -3.56 13.30 7.33
C GLY A 95 -3.71 14.73 6.79
N LYS A 96 -4.95 15.22 6.67
CA LYS A 96 -5.27 16.61 6.31
C LYS A 96 -6.63 17.02 6.92
N PRO A 97 -6.91 18.33 7.05
CA PRO A 97 -8.25 18.79 7.40
C PRO A 97 -9.31 18.27 6.43
N MET A 98 -10.42 17.83 7.00
CA MET A 98 -11.61 17.36 6.28
C MET A 98 -12.82 18.21 6.66
N PRO A 99 -13.63 18.68 5.69
CA PRO A 99 -14.88 19.36 6.00
C PRO A 99 -15.81 18.44 6.79
N VAL A 100 -16.40 18.94 7.88
CA VAL A 100 -17.34 18.16 8.71
C VAL A 100 -18.55 17.65 7.91
N GLY A 101 -18.97 18.38 6.86
CA GLY A 101 -20.04 17.94 5.97
C GLY A 101 -19.75 16.62 5.24
N ALA A 102 -18.47 16.30 5.00
CA ALA A 102 -18.08 15.05 4.35
C ALA A 102 -18.28 13.82 5.26
N ALA A 103 -18.42 13.99 6.58
CA ALA A 103 -18.68 12.89 7.51
C ALA A 103 -20.15 12.44 7.54
N ARG A 104 -21.05 13.16 6.83
CA ARG A 104 -22.49 12.83 6.75
C ARG A 104 -22.85 12.04 5.50
N ALA A 105 -21.92 11.93 4.56
CA ALA A 105 -22.11 11.33 3.24
C ALA A 105 -22.02 9.80 3.32
#